data_AF-B0EMP5-F1
#
_entry.id   AF-B0EMP5-F1
#
_cell.length_a   1.000
_cell.length_b   1.000
_cell.length_c   1.000
_cell.angle_alpha   90.00
_cell.angle_beta   90.00
_cell.angle_gamma   90.00
#
_symmetry.space_group_name_H-M   'P 1'
#
loop_
_entity.id
_entity.type
_entity.pdbx_description
1 polymer ?
#
loop_
_entity_poly.entity_id
_entity_poly.type
_entity_poly.pdbx_seq_one_letter_code
_entity_poly.pdbx_strand_id
1 'polypeptide(L)'
;MNEPVLISIEIPYNLQIINGKNIEKKDINEFIIPSSITKLGNSCFKECYSLSSINIPTTVSELGWKCFKWCSLKSINIPTTITKFGNSCFYRCGCTEELKKNERIPRDCFKKIHYRSTDETTDE
;
A
#
# COMPACT_ATOMS: atom_id res chain seq x y z
N MET A 1 30.60 4.51 11.10
CA MET A 1 29.30 4.75 10.46
C MET A 1 29.20 3.75 9.35
N ASN A 2 28.43 2.68 9.56
CA ASN A 2 28.37 1.58 8.60
C ASN A 2 27.36 1.96 7.52
N GLU A 3 27.84 2.21 6.31
CA GLU A 3 27.03 2.38 5.12
C GLU A 3 26.25 1.08 4.85
N PRO A 4 24.91 1.12 4.73
CA PRO A 4 24.17 -0.04 4.28
C PRO A 4 24.04 -0.02 2.75
N VAL A 5 24.36 -1.19 2.21
CA VAL A 5 24.37 -1.60 0.80
C VAL A 5 22.98 -1.48 0.16
N LEU A 6 22.98 -0.99 -1.09
CA LEU A 6 21.84 -0.85 -1.98
C LEU A 6 21.04 -2.16 -2.13
N ILE A 7 19.73 -2.09 -1.90
CA ILE A 7 18.79 -3.05 -2.47
C ILE A 7 17.82 -2.24 -3.33
N SER A 8 17.93 -2.47 -4.64
CA SER A 8 17.07 -1.98 -5.71
C SER A 8 15.58 -2.09 -5.37
N ILE A 9 14.97 -0.99 -4.93
CA ILE A 9 13.52 -0.84 -4.97
C ILE A 9 13.20 -0.22 -6.32
N GLU A 10 12.71 -1.04 -7.26
CA GLU A 10 12.08 -0.54 -8.48
C GLU A 10 11.00 0.47 -8.06
N ILE A 11 11.13 1.70 -8.57
CA ILE A 11 10.12 2.74 -8.35
C ILE A 11 8.80 2.17 -8.86
N PRO A 12 7.73 2.12 -8.04
CA PRO A 12 6.46 1.54 -8.45
C PRO A 12 5.96 2.27 -9.69
N TYR A 13 5.53 1.53 -10.71
CA TYR A 13 5.11 2.07 -12.02
C TYR A 13 3.99 3.13 -11.92
N ASN A 14 3.32 3.23 -10.77
CA ASN A 14 2.20 4.13 -10.50
C ASN A 14 2.54 5.30 -9.55
N LEU A 15 3.81 5.46 -9.14
CA LEU A 15 4.22 6.52 -8.21
C LEU A 15 4.24 7.94 -8.85
N GLN A 16 3.77 8.06 -10.10
CA GLN A 16 3.55 9.32 -10.80
C GLN A 16 2.35 10.12 -10.24
N ILE A 17 1.48 9.53 -9.40
CA ILE A 17 0.27 10.21 -8.91
C ILE A 17 -0.01 9.89 -7.43
N ILE A 18 0.62 10.64 -6.51
CA ILE A 18 0.09 10.82 -5.15
C ILE A 18 -0.40 12.28 -5.07
N ASN A 19 -1.71 12.50 -4.97
CA ASN A 19 -2.33 13.84 -5.03
C ASN A 19 -1.99 14.67 -6.29
N GLY A 20 -1.76 14.03 -7.44
CA GLY A 20 -1.42 14.73 -8.69
C GLY A 20 -0.01 15.34 -8.71
N LYS A 21 0.87 14.95 -7.78
CA LYS A 21 2.28 15.40 -7.73
C LYS A 21 3.23 14.25 -8.00
N ASN A 22 4.19 14.48 -8.89
CA ASN A 22 5.35 13.61 -9.13
C ASN A 22 6.30 13.67 -7.93
N ILE A 23 6.78 12.52 -7.45
CA ILE A 23 7.86 12.48 -6.44
C ILE A 23 9.19 12.45 -7.18
N GLU A 24 9.96 13.54 -7.07
CA GLU A 24 11.31 13.61 -7.62
C GLU A 24 12.26 12.72 -6.81
N LYS A 25 13.05 11.93 -7.54
CA LYS A 25 14.04 10.99 -7.00
C LYS A 25 15.09 11.76 -6.20
N LYS A 26 15.14 11.54 -4.88
CA LYS A 26 16.26 11.97 -4.05
C LYS A 26 16.77 10.77 -3.27
N ASP A 27 18.08 10.51 -3.37
CA ASP A 27 18.76 9.38 -2.75
C ASP A 27 18.50 9.35 -1.23
N ILE A 28 17.61 8.45 -0.81
CA ILE A 28 17.44 8.08 0.59
C ILE A 28 17.04 6.61 0.64
N ASN A 29 17.69 5.84 1.51
CA ASN A 29 17.41 4.41 1.79
C ASN A 29 16.02 4.18 2.42
N GLU A 30 15.11 5.14 2.30
CA GLU A 30 13.83 5.23 2.98
C GLU A 30 12.83 5.95 2.06
N PHE A 31 11.71 5.30 1.74
CA PHE A 31 10.61 5.98 1.06
C PHE A 31 9.88 6.86 2.09
N ILE A 32 10.14 8.18 2.05
CA ILE A 32 9.49 9.15 2.93
C ILE A 32 8.22 9.67 2.27
N ILE A 33 7.07 9.39 2.89
CA ILE A 33 5.79 10.02 2.52
C ILE A 33 5.77 11.46 3.06
N PRO A 34 5.60 12.48 2.21
CA PRO A 34 5.53 13.87 2.68
C PRO A 34 4.35 14.09 3.65
N SER A 35 4.51 14.98 4.63
CA SER A 35 3.46 15.33 5.60
C SER A 35 2.24 16.01 4.97
N SER A 36 2.33 16.51 3.74
CA SER A 36 1.17 17.02 2.99
C SER A 36 0.26 15.92 2.45
N ILE A 37 0.68 14.65 2.51
CA ILE A 37 -0.11 13.52 2.05
C ILE A 37 -1.09 13.09 3.14
N THR A 38 -2.37 13.10 2.78
CA THR A 38 -3.48 12.69 3.64
C THR A 38 -4.09 11.35 3.24
N LYS A 39 -3.72 10.84 2.05
CA LYS A 39 -4.25 9.60 1.46
C LYS A 39 -3.19 8.91 0.60
N LEU A 40 -3.07 7.59 0.75
CA LEU A 40 -2.37 6.74 -0.20
C LEU A 40 -3.37 6.21 -1.23
N GLY A 41 -3.09 6.47 -2.51
CA GLY A 41 -4.02 6.19 -3.61
C GLY A 41 -4.26 4.72 -3.90
N ASN A 42 -5.17 4.45 -4.83
CA ASN A 42 -5.42 3.09 -5.31
C ASN A 42 -4.14 2.52 -5.95
N SER A 43 -3.77 1.29 -5.60
CA SER A 43 -2.60 0.58 -6.12
C SER A 43 -1.27 1.33 -6.00
N CYS A 44 -1.14 2.25 -5.03
CA CYS A 44 0.02 3.12 -4.85
C CYS A 44 1.36 2.37 -4.75
N PHE A 45 1.38 1.24 -4.04
CA PHE A 45 2.53 0.34 -3.88
C PHE A 45 2.20 -1.09 -4.35
N LYS A 46 1.22 -1.24 -5.25
CA LYS A 46 0.89 -2.56 -5.80
C LYS A 46 2.14 -3.15 -6.48
N GLU A 47 2.41 -4.42 -6.22
CA GLU A 47 3.52 -5.18 -6.81
C GLU A 47 4.93 -4.67 -6.45
N CYS A 48 5.07 -3.91 -5.36
CA CYS A 48 6.38 -3.52 -4.84
C CYS A 48 7.06 -4.68 -4.09
N TYR A 49 7.54 -5.67 -4.83
CA TYR A 49 8.16 -6.87 -4.27
C TYR A 49 9.46 -6.60 -3.50
N SER A 50 10.18 -5.52 -3.82
CA SER A 50 11.37 -5.11 -3.08
C SER A 50 11.07 -4.28 -1.82
N LEU A 51 9.82 -3.82 -1.62
CA LEU A 51 9.47 -2.98 -0.48
C LEU A 51 9.37 -3.84 0.78
N SER A 52 10.39 -3.74 1.64
CA SER A 52 10.50 -4.54 2.87
C SER A 52 10.00 -3.82 4.12
N SER A 53 10.00 -2.49 4.12
CA SER A 53 9.46 -1.63 5.18
C SER A 53 8.89 -0.35 4.59
N ILE A 54 7.93 0.25 5.30
CA ILE A 54 7.39 1.59 5.01
C ILE A 54 6.91 2.25 6.29
N ASN A 55 7.19 3.55 6.43
CA ASN A 55 6.66 4.37 7.51
C ASN A 55 5.46 5.18 6.99
N ILE A 56 4.25 4.93 7.52
CA ILE A 56 3.06 5.73 7.17
C ILE A 56 2.95 6.90 8.16
N PRO A 57 3.03 8.15 7.70
CA PRO A 57 2.92 9.31 8.57
C PRO A 57 1.50 9.45 9.13
N THR A 58 1.39 10.05 10.31
CA THR A 58 0.12 10.30 11.00
C THR A 58 -0.80 11.27 10.25
N THR A 59 -0.30 11.95 9.22
CA THR A 59 -1.11 12.80 8.33
C THR A 59 -2.01 11.97 7.41
N VAL A 60 -1.67 10.70 7.17
CA VAL A 60 -2.47 9.80 6.33
C VAL A 60 -3.67 9.28 7.11
N SER A 61 -4.84 9.39 6.48
CA SER A 61 -6.13 8.94 7.02
C SER A 61 -6.77 7.83 6.18
N GLU A 62 -6.29 7.61 4.95
CA GLU A 62 -6.89 6.67 4.01
C GLU A 62 -5.85 5.87 3.23
N LEU A 63 -6.08 4.56 3.13
CA LEU A 63 -5.35 3.64 2.25
C LEU A 63 -6.26 3.18 1.11
N GLY A 64 -5.83 3.36 -0.13
CA GLY A 64 -6.61 3.04 -1.31
C GLY A 64 -6.75 1.55 -1.60
N TRP A 65 -7.60 1.25 -2.58
CA TRP A 65 -7.81 -0.08 -3.11
C TRP A 65 -6.49 -0.72 -3.57
N LYS A 66 -6.20 -1.96 -3.14
CA LYS A 66 -4.96 -2.68 -3.49
C LYS A 66 -3.65 -1.92 -3.19
N CYS A 67 -3.66 -0.94 -2.28
CA CYS A 67 -2.53 -0.04 -2.05
C CYS A 67 -1.19 -0.77 -1.83
N PHE A 68 -1.16 -1.85 -1.04
CA PHE A 68 0.02 -2.68 -0.78
C PHE A 68 -0.15 -4.13 -1.26
N LYS A 69 -0.97 -4.33 -2.30
CA LYS A 69 -1.18 -5.67 -2.87
C LYS A 69 0.14 -6.21 -3.41
N TRP A 70 0.52 -7.41 -2.99
CA TRP A 70 1.73 -8.11 -3.46
C TRP A 70 3.05 -7.43 -3.06
N CYS A 71 3.08 -6.59 -2.02
CA CYS A 71 4.35 -6.14 -1.44
C CYS A 71 4.98 -7.22 -0.56
N SER A 72 6.31 -7.27 -0.48
CA SER A 72 7.06 -8.16 0.41
C SER A 72 7.39 -7.53 1.77
N LEU A 73 6.51 -6.66 2.27
CA LEU A 73 6.70 -5.96 3.55
C LEU A 73 6.87 -6.98 4.68
N LYS A 74 7.94 -6.86 5.46
CA LYS A 74 8.19 -7.69 6.64
C LYS A 74 7.37 -7.24 7.84
N SER A 75 7.16 -5.94 7.96
CA SER A 75 6.31 -5.30 8.94
C SER A 75 5.83 -3.94 8.40
N ILE A 76 4.69 -3.49 8.91
CA ILE A 76 4.18 -2.14 8.66
C ILE A 76 3.42 -1.67 9.90
N ASN A 77 3.73 -0.46 10.34
CA ASN A 77 2.96 0.19 11.38
C ASN A 77 1.71 0.82 10.76
N ILE A 78 0.53 0.58 11.34
CA ILE A 78 -0.74 1.17 10.91
C ILE A 78 -1.16 2.23 11.94
N PRO A 79 -0.89 3.53 11.68
CA PRO A 79 -1.29 4.62 12.57
C PRO A 79 -2.77 4.59 12.97
N THR A 80 -3.07 5.15 14.13
CA THR A 80 -4.45 5.37 14.61
C THR A 80 -5.25 6.30 13.73
N THR A 81 -4.58 7.16 12.96
CA THR A 81 -5.17 8.13 12.04
C THR A 81 -5.79 7.50 10.80
N ILE A 82 -5.37 6.28 10.43
CA ILE A 82 -5.96 5.56 9.32
C ILE A 82 -7.34 5.05 9.73
N THR A 83 -8.35 5.63 9.11
CA THR A 83 -9.78 5.34 9.37
C THR A 83 -10.45 4.71 8.15
N LYS A 84 -9.89 4.88 6.95
CA LYS A 84 -10.42 4.35 5.71
C LYS A 84 -9.45 3.38 5.06
N PHE A 85 -9.96 2.19 4.71
CA PHE A 85 -9.18 1.15 4.05
C PHE A 85 -9.89 0.68 2.78
N GLY A 86 -9.16 0.65 1.68
CA GLY A 86 -9.63 0.09 0.42
C GLY A 86 -9.60 -1.43 0.41
N ASN A 87 -10.47 -2.01 -0.40
CA ASN A 87 -10.53 -3.47 -0.59
C ASN A 87 -9.19 -4.01 -1.11
N SER A 88 -8.83 -5.21 -0.65
CA SER A 88 -7.57 -5.90 -0.99
C SER A 88 -6.30 -5.09 -0.73
N CYS A 89 -6.33 -4.04 0.11
CA CYS A 89 -5.19 -3.17 0.39
C CYS A 89 -3.92 -3.94 0.78
N PHE A 90 -4.04 -5.02 1.54
CA PHE A 90 -2.93 -5.86 1.99
C PHE A 90 -3.00 -7.29 1.42
N TYR A 91 -3.74 -7.50 0.32
CA TYR A 91 -3.87 -8.84 -0.25
C TYR A 91 -2.50 -9.37 -0.71
N ARG A 92 -2.10 -10.53 -0.16
CA ARG A 92 -0.80 -11.16 -0.43
C ARG A 92 0.39 -10.23 -0.12
N CYS A 93 0.26 -9.43 0.93
CA CYS A 93 1.37 -8.67 1.51
C CYS A 93 2.22 -9.57 2.42
N GLY A 94 3.54 -9.38 2.50
CA GLY A 94 4.45 -10.22 3.29
C GLY A 94 4.09 -10.32 4.79
N CYS A 95 3.55 -9.25 5.37
CA CYS A 95 3.17 -9.18 6.79
C CYS A 95 1.66 -9.37 7.03
N THR A 96 0.93 -9.96 6.08
CA THR A 96 -0.55 -10.14 6.15
C THR A 96 -1.00 -10.82 7.45
N GLU A 97 -0.31 -11.85 7.92
CA GLU A 97 -0.73 -12.59 9.13
C GLU A 97 -0.61 -11.76 10.40
N GLU A 98 0.38 -10.87 10.48
CA GLU A 98 0.49 -9.95 11.61
C GLU A 98 -0.61 -8.88 11.55
N LEU A 99 -0.87 -8.33 10.36
CA LEU A 99 -1.91 -7.32 10.17
C LEU A 99 -3.31 -7.83 10.47
N LYS A 100 -3.60 -9.12 10.22
CA LYS A 100 -4.88 -9.73 10.57
C LYS A 100 -5.20 -9.72 12.07
N LYS A 101 -4.19 -9.58 12.94
CA LYS A 101 -4.38 -9.47 14.40
C LYS A 101 -4.91 -8.09 14.81
N ASN A 102 -4.81 -7.08 13.93
CA ASN A 102 -5.30 -5.74 14.22
C ASN A 102 -6.78 -5.61 13.83
N GLU A 103 -7.65 -5.57 14.85
CA GLU A 103 -9.11 -5.51 14.69
C GLU A 103 -9.61 -4.26 13.95
N ARG A 104 -8.81 -3.18 13.88
CA ARG A 104 -9.16 -1.96 13.14
C ARG A 104 -9.08 -2.15 11.63
N ILE A 105 -8.41 -3.18 11.14
CA ILE A 105 -8.24 -3.42 9.70
C ILE A 105 -9.40 -4.29 9.19
N PRO A 106 -10.23 -3.79 8.26
CA PRO A 106 -11.32 -4.57 7.71
C PRO A 106 -10.84 -5.86 7.05
N ARG A 107 -11.60 -6.95 7.23
CA ARG A 107 -11.27 -8.27 6.65
C ARG A 107 -11.09 -8.23 5.13
N ASP A 108 -11.79 -7.32 4.45
CA ASP A 108 -11.75 -7.18 2.99
C ASP A 108 -10.42 -6.62 2.48
N CYS A 109 -9.60 -6.00 3.34
CA CYS A 109 -8.24 -5.61 3.00
C CYS A 109 -7.34 -6.81 2.68
N PHE A 110 -7.69 -8.01 3.16
CA PHE A 110 -6.89 -9.22 3.01
C PHE A 110 -7.44 -10.21 1.97
N LYS A 111 -8.63 -9.97 1.42
CA LYS A 111 -9.27 -10.90 0.49
C LYS A 111 -8.93 -10.58 -0.96
N LYS A 112 -8.91 -11.61 -1.81
CA LYS A 112 -9.01 -11.41 -3.26
C LYS A 112 -10.42 -10.91 -3.56
N ILE A 113 -10.54 -9.74 -4.15
CA ILE A 113 -11.80 -9.33 -4.77
C ILE A 113 -12.03 -10.18 -6.02
N HIS A 114 -13.18 -10.83 -6.05
CA HIS A 114 -13.75 -11.38 -7.28
C HIS A 114 -14.57 -10.24 -7.89
N TYR A 115 -14.24 -9.87 -9.12
CA TYR A 115 -15.23 -9.16 -9.93
C TYR A 115 -16.34 -10.19 -10.13
N ARG A 116 -17.48 -10.02 -9.45
CA ARG A 116 -18.71 -10.52 -10.05
C ARG A 116 -18.86 -9.64 -11.28
N SER A 117 -18.64 -10.20 -12.45
CA SER A 117 -19.19 -9.63 -13.67
C SER A 117 -20.68 -9.47 -13.40
N THR A 118 -21.12 -8.25 -13.08
CA THR A 118 -22.52 -7.88 -13.24
C THR A 118 -22.66 -7.53 -14.70
N ASP A 119 -22.72 -8.56 -15.53
CA ASP A 119 -23.33 -8.60 -16.87
C ASP A 119 -23.41 -10.07 -17.26
N GLU A 120 -24.34 -10.78 -16.62
CA GLU A 120 -25.14 -11.79 -17.30
C GLU A 120 -26.59 -11.33 -17.11
N THR A 121 -26.96 -10.30 -17.86
CA THR A 121 -28.33 -10.12 -18.30
C THR A 121 -28.71 -11.33 -19.16
N THR A 122 -29.82 -11.96 -18.79
CA THR A 122 -30.77 -12.74 -19.61
C THR A 122 -30.45 -12.92 -21.10
N ASP A 123 -30.47 -14.19 -21.54
CA ASP A 123 -30.97 -14.76 -22.83
C ASP A 123 -30.28 -16.14 -23.00
N GLU A 124 -30.90 -17.32 -23.12
CA GLU A 124 -32.27 -17.82 -23.36
C GLU A 124 -32.52 -19.09 -22.51
#